data_AF-A0A382CJ54-F1
#
_entry.id   AF-A0A382CJ54-F1
#
_cell.length_a   1.000
_cell.length_b   1.000
_cell.length_c   1.000
_cell.angle_alpha   90.00
_cell.angle_beta   90.00
_cell.angle_gamma   90.00
#
_symmetry.space_group_name_H-M   'P 1'
#
loop_
_entity.id
_entity.type
_entity.pdbx_description
1 polymer ?
#
loop_
_entity_poly.entity_id
_entity_poly.type
_entity_poly.pdbx_seq_one_letter_code
_entity_poly.pdbx_strand_id
1 'polypeptide(L)'
;VKKIQKLFYLIVFIPIFISGQNQSNMYVRGDINGWGSTSMTLRDLGTDTWIVSITEAETDGTSEFKFANTSDWSGSDWSRGAAVTIGSKTTWYDPNGGNGNFSQTSGKYYTFIIKDVATDNNSEGYIFEFSQTPISISSVEDEVNTTSTSAITITVALSGTPDSNERVYIRYTTDNWSSSAVVEGDPSSSSIDINIPGQSAGTTVNYYAFTSITSISNSDADLATISFDNNSGNNYSYYIESGTVTISGSSNHFRMMSSPVAGTVYDDILGSLWIQGMTNGDTESGTANVWTYSGTSWSALSNLNTASQTAGVGFLVYVFSDIDDDGDDDLPVSLSVSGTVNSSSATVPSSGSVDDGEYALAGNPYAQTIDWDDVTKSNITSTVYVYDDAKSGGAGWIDWNGSSGDLSNGLIAPYQGFIIKGTGGSGTITIETADKSSSSGTFYKTAQTYSATFTVSSETNSQNFYFSFNEGGDVGMDIYDAHKLFPLDITPRLVGMTFADGSALSTNNLPLEFSGTTEIDMDVMSLNVSEGVFETTVEDVTLTWDLSSVPSGMSFVFTNNET
;
A
#
# COMPACT_ATOMS: atom_id res chain seq x y z
N VAL A 1 8.49 -16.56 18.67
CA VAL A 1 7.05 -16.78 18.37
C VAL A 1 6.30 -15.50 18.69
N LYS A 2 6.41 -14.49 17.80
CA LYS A 2 5.82 -13.16 17.98
C LYS A 2 4.31 -13.23 17.67
N LYS A 3 3.48 -12.73 18.59
CA LYS A 3 2.06 -12.43 18.34
C LYS A 3 2.00 -11.01 17.80
N ILE A 4 1.66 -10.87 16.52
CA ILE A 4 1.42 -9.59 15.86
C ILE A 4 0.14 -8.98 16.46
N GLN A 5 0.28 -7.92 17.24
CA GLN A 5 -0.87 -7.11 17.67
C GLN A 5 -1.10 -6.02 16.62
N LYS A 6 -1.97 -6.29 15.64
CA LYS A 6 -2.46 -5.30 14.66
C LYS A 6 -3.24 -4.21 15.41
N LEU A 7 -2.81 -2.95 15.29
CA LEU A 7 -3.44 -1.78 15.90
C LEU A 7 -4.69 -1.40 15.08
N PHE A 8 -5.89 -1.64 15.64
CA PHE A 8 -7.16 -1.32 15.01
C PHE A 8 -7.45 0.19 15.04
N TYR A 9 -7.68 0.79 13.86
CA TYR A 9 -8.34 2.10 13.77
C TYR A 9 -9.83 1.92 14.12
N LEU A 10 -10.21 2.32 15.35
CA LEU A 10 -11.61 2.41 15.75
C LEU A 10 -12.22 3.69 15.17
N ILE A 11 -12.69 3.62 13.92
CA ILE A 11 -13.66 4.59 13.42
C ILE A 11 -15.03 4.13 13.93
N VAL A 12 -15.52 4.79 14.99
CA VAL A 12 -16.88 4.57 15.50
C VAL A 12 -17.87 5.18 14.52
N PHE A 13 -18.25 4.42 13.49
CA PHE A 13 -19.53 4.62 12.83
C PHE A 13 -20.59 4.03 13.75
N ILE A 14 -21.42 4.89 14.35
CA ILE A 14 -22.67 4.45 14.96
C ILE A 14 -23.55 4.03 13.78
N PRO A 15 -23.83 2.73 13.57
CA PRO A 15 -24.80 2.34 12.58
C PRO A 15 -26.12 2.91 13.09
N ILE A 16 -26.79 3.71 12.27
CA ILE A 16 -28.21 3.99 12.50
C ILE A 16 -28.90 2.67 12.19
N PHE A 17 -28.97 1.79 13.20
CA PHE A 17 -29.86 0.66 13.18
C PHE A 17 -31.27 1.24 13.14
N ILE A 18 -31.91 1.16 11.97
CA ILE A 18 -33.36 1.22 11.91
C ILE A 18 -33.79 -0.07 12.61
N SER A 19 -34.11 0.02 13.90
CA SER A 19 -34.55 -1.11 14.70
C SER A 19 -35.87 -1.63 14.14
N GLY A 20 -35.77 -2.64 13.28
CA GLY A 20 -36.79 -3.67 13.15
C GLY A 20 -37.03 -4.33 14.50
N GLN A 21 -38.20 -4.91 14.70
CA GLN A 21 -38.52 -5.59 15.95
C GLN A 21 -37.51 -6.73 16.19
N ASN A 22 -36.67 -6.63 17.22
CA ASN A 22 -35.89 -7.78 17.67
C ASN A 22 -36.80 -8.63 18.56
N GLN A 23 -37.43 -9.67 18.01
CA GLN A 23 -38.01 -10.70 18.87
C GLN A 23 -36.91 -11.20 19.81
N SER A 24 -37.21 -11.40 21.09
CA SER A 24 -36.18 -11.90 22.01
C SER A 24 -35.90 -13.39 21.79
N ASN A 25 -36.84 -14.10 21.15
CA ASN A 25 -36.78 -15.52 20.87
C ASN A 25 -37.54 -15.83 19.58
N MET A 26 -37.15 -16.91 18.91
CA MET A 26 -37.88 -17.50 17.80
C MET A 26 -37.92 -19.02 17.97
N TYR A 27 -39.02 -19.65 17.56
CA TYR A 27 -39.24 -21.09 17.66
C TYR A 27 -39.81 -21.64 16.35
N VAL A 28 -39.43 -22.87 16.01
CA VAL A 28 -40.14 -23.69 15.01
C VAL A 28 -41.02 -24.69 15.73
N ARG A 29 -42.26 -24.85 15.25
CA ARG A 29 -43.25 -25.79 15.78
C ARG A 29 -44.01 -26.41 14.61
N GLY A 30 -44.17 -27.73 14.61
CA GLY A 30 -44.82 -28.44 13.50
C GLY A 30 -44.77 -29.95 13.68
N ASP A 31 -45.20 -30.69 12.66
CA ASP A 31 -45.16 -32.17 12.70
C ASP A 31 -43.72 -32.68 12.92
N ILE A 32 -42.71 -31.98 12.36
CA ILE A 32 -41.27 -32.22 12.55
C ILE A 32 -40.79 -32.26 14.01
N ASN A 33 -41.56 -31.68 14.94
CA ASN A 33 -41.27 -31.76 16.37
C ASN A 33 -42.50 -32.08 17.23
N GLY A 34 -43.52 -32.70 16.62
CA GLY A 34 -44.77 -33.08 17.29
C GLY A 34 -45.53 -31.88 17.87
N TRP A 35 -45.45 -30.72 17.23
CA TRP A 35 -45.97 -29.42 17.69
C TRP A 35 -45.37 -28.93 19.01
N GLY A 36 -44.21 -29.47 19.40
CA GLY A 36 -43.37 -28.96 20.47
C GLY A 36 -42.75 -27.60 20.12
N SER A 37 -42.03 -27.01 21.07
CA SER A 37 -41.27 -25.77 20.84
C SER A 37 -39.79 -26.09 20.65
N THR A 38 -39.25 -25.90 19.44
CA THR A 38 -37.81 -25.96 19.20
C THR A 38 -37.27 -24.55 19.07
N SER A 39 -36.36 -24.15 19.97
CA SER A 39 -35.73 -22.81 19.95
C SER A 39 -34.84 -22.66 18.72
N MET A 40 -34.91 -21.49 18.09
CA MET A 40 -33.96 -21.07 17.08
C MET A 40 -32.85 -20.21 17.71
N THR A 41 -31.72 -20.14 17.02
CA THR A 41 -30.58 -19.31 17.40
C THR A 41 -30.56 -18.07 16.51
N LEU A 42 -30.33 -16.90 17.12
CA LEU A 42 -30.09 -15.67 16.38
C LEU A 42 -28.75 -15.76 15.66
N ARG A 43 -28.76 -15.50 14.37
CA ARG A 43 -27.60 -15.52 13.46
C ARG A 43 -27.61 -14.24 12.64
N ASP A 44 -27.05 -13.18 13.21
CA ASP A 44 -27.14 -11.85 12.63
C ASP A 44 -25.89 -11.46 11.82
N LEU A 45 -26.08 -11.31 10.51
CA LEU A 45 -25.16 -10.68 9.55
C LEU A 45 -25.70 -9.31 9.10
N GLY A 46 -26.44 -8.61 9.97
CA GLY A 46 -27.18 -7.38 9.64
C GLY A 46 -28.56 -7.66 9.03
N THR A 47 -29.07 -8.88 9.17
CA THR A 47 -30.38 -9.30 8.63
C THR A 47 -31.41 -9.63 9.70
N ASP A 48 -31.02 -9.75 10.97
CA ASP A 48 -31.89 -10.19 12.06
C ASP A 48 -32.52 -11.57 11.79
N THR A 49 -31.68 -12.55 11.46
CA THR A 49 -32.14 -13.87 11.02
C THR A 49 -32.01 -14.91 12.12
N TRP A 50 -33.04 -15.76 12.26
CA TRP A 50 -33.06 -16.90 13.16
C TRP A 50 -32.91 -18.21 12.39
N ILE A 51 -32.17 -19.16 12.97
CA ILE A 51 -31.89 -20.46 12.35
C ILE A 51 -32.04 -21.63 13.32
N VAL A 52 -32.53 -22.76 12.82
CA VAL A 52 -32.46 -24.06 13.51
C VAL A 52 -32.38 -25.20 12.52
N SER A 53 -31.66 -26.26 12.88
CA SER A 53 -31.62 -27.52 12.12
C SER A 53 -32.23 -28.65 12.93
N ILE A 54 -33.19 -29.37 12.36
CA ILE A 54 -33.94 -30.46 13.03
C ILE A 54 -33.80 -31.74 12.20
N THR A 55 -33.52 -32.86 12.85
CA THR A 55 -33.52 -34.19 12.21
C THR A 55 -34.93 -34.76 12.19
N GLU A 56 -35.35 -35.33 11.06
CA GLU A 56 -36.66 -35.94 10.90
C GLU A 56 -36.64 -37.45 11.16
N ALA A 57 -37.64 -37.95 11.88
CA ALA A 57 -37.80 -39.37 12.18
C ALA A 57 -38.76 -40.08 11.20
N GLU A 58 -39.69 -39.36 10.58
CA GLU A 58 -40.79 -39.90 9.78
C GLU A 58 -40.85 -39.26 8.37
N THR A 59 -41.44 -39.98 7.42
CA THR A 59 -41.67 -39.43 6.07
C THR A 59 -43.10 -38.92 5.96
N ASP A 60 -43.27 -37.64 5.64
CA ASP A 60 -44.56 -37.00 5.43
C ASP A 60 -44.49 -36.05 4.23
N GLY A 61 -45.39 -36.23 3.26
CA GLY A 61 -45.44 -35.38 2.07
C GLY A 61 -45.99 -33.97 2.33
N THR A 62 -46.65 -33.74 3.47
CA THR A 62 -47.37 -32.51 3.81
C THR A 62 -47.13 -32.06 5.25
N SER A 63 -45.95 -32.31 5.81
CA SER A 63 -45.57 -31.92 7.17
C SER A 63 -45.83 -30.44 7.42
N GLU A 64 -46.68 -30.12 8.39
CA GLU A 64 -47.09 -28.76 8.72
C GLU A 64 -46.15 -28.11 9.72
N PHE A 65 -45.96 -26.79 9.62
CA PHE A 65 -45.17 -26.02 10.58
C PHE A 65 -45.57 -24.54 10.66
N LYS A 66 -45.10 -23.90 11.72
CA LYS A 66 -45.10 -22.45 11.93
C LYS A 66 -43.84 -22.00 12.68
N PHE A 67 -43.49 -20.74 12.49
CA PHE A 67 -42.59 -20.00 13.36
C PHE A 67 -43.40 -19.31 14.46
N ALA A 68 -42.83 -19.12 15.64
CA ALA A 68 -43.47 -18.38 16.73
C ALA A 68 -42.43 -17.66 17.58
N ASN A 69 -42.76 -16.49 18.15
CA ASN A 69 -41.87 -15.78 19.07
C ASN A 69 -42.01 -16.20 20.54
N THR A 70 -42.95 -17.09 20.82
CA THR A 70 -43.22 -17.63 22.16
C THR A 70 -43.29 -19.15 22.10
N SER A 71 -42.91 -19.80 23.20
CA SER A 71 -42.90 -21.26 23.29
C SER A 71 -44.28 -21.89 23.49
N ASP A 72 -45.32 -21.08 23.74
CA ASP A 72 -46.65 -21.54 24.18
C ASP A 72 -47.82 -21.02 23.33
N TRP A 73 -47.55 -20.39 22.17
CA TRP A 73 -48.54 -19.73 21.29
C TRP A 73 -49.23 -18.49 21.88
N SER A 74 -48.75 -17.94 22.99
CA SER A 74 -49.32 -16.70 23.56
C SER A 74 -48.99 -15.45 22.75
N GLY A 75 -47.94 -15.51 21.93
CA GLY A 75 -47.45 -14.43 21.08
C GLY A 75 -47.87 -14.54 19.61
N SER A 76 -47.03 -14.01 18.73
CA SER A 76 -47.21 -14.02 17.29
C SER A 76 -46.62 -15.27 16.66
N ASP A 77 -47.27 -15.74 15.59
CA ASP A 77 -46.84 -16.86 14.77
C ASP A 77 -46.85 -16.50 13.29
N TRP A 78 -45.98 -17.15 12.53
CA TRP A 78 -45.76 -16.87 11.11
C TRP A 78 -45.64 -18.16 10.32
N SER A 79 -46.20 -18.15 9.12
CA SER A 79 -46.12 -19.26 8.19
C SER A 79 -46.48 -18.77 6.79
N ARG A 80 -46.28 -19.61 5.77
CA ARG A 80 -46.74 -19.35 4.39
C ARG A 80 -48.24 -19.63 4.18
N GLY A 81 -48.87 -20.45 5.02
CA GLY A 81 -50.24 -20.94 4.81
C GLY A 81 -50.41 -21.86 3.59
N ALA A 82 -49.31 -22.30 2.98
CA ALA A 82 -49.29 -23.11 1.78
C ALA A 82 -47.98 -23.93 1.69
N ALA A 83 -47.89 -24.77 0.65
CA ALA A 83 -46.69 -25.55 0.36
C ALA A 83 -45.47 -24.65 0.12
N VAL A 84 -44.35 -25.04 0.73
CA VAL A 84 -43.04 -24.40 0.66
C VAL A 84 -42.11 -25.26 -0.19
N THR A 85 -41.42 -24.65 -1.13
CA THR A 85 -40.41 -25.33 -1.94
C THR A 85 -39.07 -25.28 -1.22
N ILE A 86 -38.53 -26.45 -0.85
CA ILE A 86 -37.19 -26.57 -0.23
C ILE A 86 -36.15 -25.92 -1.14
N GLY A 87 -35.24 -25.15 -0.54
CA GLY A 87 -34.18 -24.42 -1.22
C GLY A 87 -34.62 -23.15 -1.94
N SER A 88 -35.90 -22.76 -1.85
CA SER A 88 -36.41 -21.52 -2.45
C SER A 88 -36.74 -20.46 -1.41
N LYS A 89 -36.41 -19.21 -1.73
CA LYS A 89 -36.75 -18.07 -0.88
C LYS A 89 -38.26 -17.99 -0.73
N THR A 90 -38.71 -17.90 0.51
CA THR A 90 -40.12 -17.95 0.86
C THR A 90 -40.48 -16.78 1.75
N THR A 91 -41.64 -16.19 1.49
CA THR A 91 -42.28 -15.27 2.40
C THR A 91 -43.15 -16.02 3.41
N TRP A 92 -42.89 -15.79 4.70
CA TRP A 92 -43.61 -16.30 5.86
C TRP A 92 -44.77 -15.38 6.22
N TYR A 93 -45.77 -15.29 5.33
CA TYR A 93 -46.99 -14.54 5.59
C TYR A 93 -48.22 -15.28 5.06
N ASP A 94 -49.22 -15.46 5.93
CA ASP A 94 -50.57 -15.86 5.56
C ASP A 94 -51.60 -15.03 6.35
N PRO A 95 -52.45 -14.23 5.68
CA PRO A 95 -53.47 -13.43 6.35
C PRO A 95 -54.55 -14.26 7.08
N ASN A 96 -54.66 -15.57 6.78
CA ASN A 96 -55.63 -16.45 7.41
C ASN A 96 -55.05 -17.30 8.55
N GLY A 97 -53.74 -17.17 8.83
CA GLY A 97 -53.07 -17.90 9.91
C GLY A 97 -52.99 -19.41 9.71
N GLY A 98 -53.08 -19.90 8.47
CA GLY A 98 -52.87 -21.28 8.10
C GLY A 98 -51.43 -21.75 8.36
N ASN A 99 -51.20 -23.05 8.24
CA ASN A 99 -49.89 -23.67 8.43
C ASN A 99 -49.11 -23.68 7.11
N GLY A 100 -47.79 -23.48 7.19
CA GLY A 100 -46.91 -23.81 6.08
C GLY A 100 -46.75 -25.33 6.03
N ASN A 101 -46.50 -25.88 4.85
CA ASN A 101 -46.19 -27.31 4.74
C ASN A 101 -45.06 -27.57 3.75
N PHE A 102 -44.35 -28.68 3.96
CA PHE A 102 -43.28 -29.16 3.09
C PHE A 102 -43.23 -30.68 3.12
N SER A 103 -42.56 -31.28 2.14
CA SER A 103 -42.33 -32.72 2.12
C SER A 103 -41.06 -33.05 2.89
N GLN A 104 -41.20 -33.82 3.97
CA GLN A 104 -40.09 -34.30 4.79
C GLN A 104 -39.84 -35.79 4.60
N THR A 105 -38.58 -36.19 4.73
CA THR A 105 -38.14 -37.59 4.60
C THR A 105 -37.39 -38.02 5.85
N SER A 106 -37.74 -39.20 6.37
CA SER A 106 -37.05 -39.81 7.51
C SER A 106 -35.53 -39.86 7.32
N GLY A 107 -34.78 -39.46 8.34
CA GLY A 107 -33.32 -39.45 8.37
C GLY A 107 -32.65 -38.22 7.73
N LYS A 108 -33.43 -37.27 7.21
CA LYS A 108 -32.92 -35.99 6.69
C LYS A 108 -32.88 -34.92 7.79
N TYR A 109 -32.12 -33.86 7.53
CA TYR A 109 -32.02 -32.68 8.37
C TYR A 109 -32.64 -31.49 7.65
N TYR A 110 -33.52 -30.77 8.34
CA TYR A 110 -34.18 -29.59 7.81
C TYR A 110 -33.71 -28.34 8.56
N THR A 111 -33.11 -27.41 7.82
CA THR A 111 -32.66 -26.13 8.35
C THR A 111 -33.67 -25.05 8.02
N PHE A 112 -34.35 -24.54 9.05
CA PHE A 112 -35.30 -23.45 8.94
C PHE A 112 -34.60 -22.13 9.20
N ILE A 113 -34.86 -21.16 8.33
CA ILE A 113 -34.31 -19.82 8.39
C ILE A 113 -35.45 -18.82 8.28
N ILE A 114 -35.51 -17.86 9.18
CA ILE A 114 -36.49 -16.78 9.17
C ILE A 114 -35.85 -15.44 9.48
N LYS A 115 -36.04 -14.48 8.59
CA LYS A 115 -35.71 -13.07 8.81
C LYS A 115 -36.77 -12.44 9.69
N ASP A 116 -36.40 -11.94 10.86
CA ASP A 116 -37.31 -11.19 11.69
C ASP A 116 -37.64 -9.84 11.01
N VAL A 117 -38.93 -9.51 10.97
CA VAL A 117 -39.41 -8.22 10.47
C VAL A 117 -40.58 -7.77 11.33
N ALA A 118 -40.79 -6.46 11.42
CA ALA A 118 -41.87 -5.91 12.23
C ALA A 118 -43.24 -6.48 11.84
N THR A 119 -44.08 -6.77 12.84
CA THR A 119 -45.44 -7.33 12.74
C THR A 119 -46.19 -6.82 11.50
N ASP A 120 -46.83 -7.76 10.81
CA ASP A 120 -47.76 -7.57 9.68
C ASP A 120 -47.13 -7.45 8.29
N ASN A 121 -45.79 -7.57 8.18
CA ASN A 121 -45.08 -7.60 6.89
C ASN A 121 -44.40 -8.94 6.61
N ASN A 122 -44.14 -9.16 5.31
CA ASN A 122 -43.53 -10.34 4.71
C ASN A 122 -42.13 -10.66 5.29
N SER A 123 -42.09 -11.45 6.37
CA SER A 123 -40.85 -12.10 6.82
C SER A 123 -40.35 -13.05 5.72
N GLU A 124 -39.06 -13.06 5.41
CA GLU A 124 -38.49 -13.89 4.35
C GLU A 124 -37.59 -14.98 4.94
N GLY A 125 -37.40 -16.07 4.24
CA GLY A 125 -36.43 -17.08 4.65
C GLY A 125 -36.47 -18.34 3.80
N TYR A 126 -35.94 -19.43 4.37
CA TYR A 126 -35.70 -20.67 3.65
C TYR A 126 -35.99 -21.91 4.51
N ILE A 127 -36.24 -23.03 3.83
CA ILE A 127 -36.07 -24.38 4.37
C ILE A 127 -35.04 -25.08 3.50
N PHE A 128 -33.97 -25.60 4.10
CA PHE A 128 -32.98 -26.43 3.42
C PHE A 128 -33.07 -27.88 3.87
N GLU A 129 -32.63 -28.81 3.03
CA GLU A 129 -32.60 -30.25 3.32
C GLU A 129 -31.19 -30.82 3.12
N PHE A 130 -30.71 -31.58 4.10
CA PHE A 130 -29.40 -32.24 4.09
C PHE A 130 -29.50 -33.71 4.53
N SER A 131 -28.51 -34.51 4.14
CA SER A 131 -28.39 -35.93 4.56
C SER A 131 -27.61 -36.12 5.86
N GLN A 132 -27.07 -35.03 6.41
CA GLN A 132 -26.31 -34.99 7.66
C GLN A 132 -26.56 -33.64 8.35
N THR A 133 -26.11 -33.52 9.60
CA THR A 133 -26.05 -32.21 10.26
C THR A 133 -25.21 -31.26 9.42
N PRO A 134 -25.69 -30.03 9.15
CA PRO A 134 -24.89 -29.03 8.43
C PRO A 134 -23.54 -28.80 9.10
N ILE A 135 -22.49 -28.63 8.28
CA ILE A 135 -21.15 -28.44 8.81
C ILE A 135 -20.97 -27.01 9.34
N SER A 136 -20.01 -26.85 10.25
CA SER A 136 -19.61 -25.53 10.76
C SER A 136 -18.26 -25.13 10.17
N ILE A 137 -18.07 -23.83 9.95
CA ILE A 137 -16.75 -23.27 9.61
C ILE A 137 -15.89 -23.26 10.88
N SER A 138 -14.69 -23.82 10.79
CA SER A 138 -13.74 -23.87 11.92
C SER A 138 -12.69 -22.77 11.86
N SER A 139 -12.29 -22.35 10.65
CA SER A 139 -11.46 -21.17 10.42
C SER A 139 -11.49 -20.72 8.96
N VAL A 140 -11.19 -19.45 8.74
CA VAL A 140 -10.89 -18.88 7.42
C VAL A 140 -9.46 -18.35 7.43
N GLU A 141 -8.74 -18.57 6.34
CA GLU A 141 -7.40 -18.01 6.14
C GLU A 141 -7.42 -16.47 6.12
N ASP A 142 -6.56 -15.86 6.93
CA ASP A 142 -6.29 -14.42 6.92
C ASP A 142 -5.21 -14.14 5.88
N GLU A 143 -5.59 -13.54 4.77
CA GLU A 143 -4.66 -13.18 3.71
C GLU A 143 -3.83 -11.95 4.10
N VAL A 144 -2.56 -11.94 3.70
CA VAL A 144 -1.68 -10.79 3.89
C VAL A 144 -1.78 -9.84 2.69
N ASN A 145 -1.37 -8.58 2.88
CA ASN A 145 -1.29 -7.64 1.76
C ASN A 145 -0.40 -8.20 0.65
N THR A 146 -0.74 -7.89 -0.60
CA THR A 146 -0.08 -8.49 -1.78
C THR A 146 0.03 -7.51 -2.92
N THR A 147 1.04 -7.68 -3.76
CA THR A 147 1.16 -6.98 -5.05
C THR A 147 0.44 -7.72 -6.18
N SER A 148 -0.06 -8.94 -5.93
CA SER A 148 -0.72 -9.75 -6.94
C SER A 148 -2.08 -9.17 -7.30
N THR A 149 -2.27 -8.84 -8.58
CA THR A 149 -3.59 -8.47 -9.16
C THR A 149 -4.33 -9.67 -9.75
N SER A 150 -3.79 -10.88 -9.55
CA SER A 150 -4.44 -12.14 -9.96
C SER A 150 -5.44 -12.61 -8.91
N ALA A 151 -6.19 -13.68 -9.22
CA ALA A 151 -7.09 -14.29 -8.24
C ALA A 151 -6.31 -14.75 -7.00
N ILE A 152 -6.90 -14.52 -5.83
CA ILE A 152 -6.35 -14.89 -4.51
C ILE A 152 -7.16 -16.07 -3.98
N THR A 153 -6.46 -17.13 -3.59
CA THR A 153 -7.05 -18.32 -2.99
C THR A 153 -7.13 -18.15 -1.49
N ILE A 154 -8.32 -18.32 -0.93
CA ILE A 154 -8.56 -18.32 0.50
C ILE A 154 -8.99 -19.73 0.92
N THR A 155 -8.31 -20.28 1.91
CA THR A 155 -8.66 -21.59 2.48
C THR A 155 -9.71 -21.45 3.57
N VAL A 156 -10.80 -22.21 3.46
CA VAL A 156 -11.86 -22.32 4.48
C VAL A 156 -11.83 -23.73 5.08
N ALA A 157 -11.52 -23.83 6.37
CA ALA A 157 -11.54 -25.09 7.11
C ALA A 157 -12.93 -25.33 7.72
N LEU A 158 -13.40 -26.57 7.68
CA LEU A 158 -14.72 -26.99 8.14
C LEU A 158 -14.62 -28.07 9.22
N SER A 159 -15.71 -28.29 9.96
CA SER A 159 -15.82 -29.36 10.95
C SER A 159 -15.87 -30.77 10.35
N GLY A 160 -16.02 -30.90 9.03
CA GLY A 160 -16.11 -32.15 8.29
C GLY A 160 -16.40 -31.90 6.81
N THR A 161 -16.57 -32.98 6.03
CA THR A 161 -16.98 -32.86 4.61
C THR A 161 -18.47 -32.46 4.53
N PRO A 162 -18.82 -31.40 3.78
CA PRO A 162 -20.21 -30.98 3.56
C PRO A 162 -21.09 -32.06 2.92
N ASP A 163 -22.41 -31.94 3.13
CA ASP A 163 -23.39 -32.68 2.35
C ASP A 163 -23.35 -32.26 0.86
N SER A 164 -23.81 -33.13 -0.04
CA SER A 164 -23.89 -32.84 -1.49
C SER A 164 -24.73 -31.60 -1.87
N ASN A 165 -25.61 -31.12 -1.00
CA ASN A 165 -26.40 -29.90 -1.16
C ASN A 165 -25.84 -28.71 -0.38
N GLU A 166 -24.91 -28.94 0.55
CA GLU A 166 -24.25 -27.88 1.31
C GLU A 166 -23.07 -27.34 0.49
N ARG A 167 -22.93 -26.02 0.46
CA ARG A 167 -21.92 -25.29 -0.29
C ARG A 167 -21.19 -24.33 0.61
N VAL A 168 -19.93 -24.07 0.27
CA VAL A 168 -19.08 -23.12 0.96
C VAL A 168 -18.82 -21.96 0.03
N TYR A 169 -19.00 -20.76 0.55
CA TYR A 169 -18.88 -19.53 -0.19
C TYR A 169 -17.96 -18.57 0.54
N ILE A 170 -17.32 -17.70 -0.24
CA ILE A 170 -16.81 -16.43 0.25
C ILE A 170 -17.68 -15.33 -0.32
N ARG A 171 -18.13 -14.42 0.56
CA ARG A 171 -18.66 -13.13 0.13
C ARG A 171 -17.57 -12.09 0.32
N TYR A 172 -17.35 -11.26 -0.70
CA TYR A 172 -16.37 -10.18 -0.66
C TYR A 172 -16.90 -8.87 -1.22
N THR A 173 -16.24 -7.77 -0.86
CA THR A 173 -16.51 -6.40 -1.30
C THR A 173 -15.21 -5.63 -1.48
N THR A 174 -15.24 -4.62 -2.35
CA THR A 174 -14.15 -3.65 -2.58
C THR A 174 -14.60 -2.20 -2.35
N ASP A 175 -15.82 -2.01 -1.83
CA ASP A 175 -16.49 -0.71 -1.72
C ASP A 175 -17.25 -0.55 -0.38
N ASN A 176 -16.68 -1.11 0.69
CA ASN A 176 -17.23 -1.07 2.04
C ASN A 176 -18.68 -1.60 2.12
N TRP A 177 -18.94 -2.73 1.47
CA TRP A 177 -20.24 -3.40 1.43
C TRP A 177 -21.37 -2.62 0.74
N SER A 178 -21.03 -1.55 -0.02
CA SER A 178 -22.01 -0.89 -0.90
C SER A 178 -22.47 -1.84 -2.02
N SER A 179 -21.57 -2.70 -2.47
CA SER A 179 -21.82 -3.87 -3.28
C SER A 179 -21.02 -5.07 -2.77
N SER A 180 -21.37 -6.26 -3.26
CA SER A 180 -20.67 -7.50 -2.88
C SER A 180 -20.85 -8.57 -3.95
N ALA A 181 -19.92 -9.51 -3.99
CA ALA A 181 -20.00 -10.72 -4.81
C ALA A 181 -19.82 -11.97 -3.94
N VAL A 182 -20.37 -13.10 -4.40
CA VAL A 182 -20.14 -14.42 -3.81
C VAL A 182 -19.34 -15.29 -4.78
N VAL A 183 -18.44 -16.09 -4.24
CA VAL A 183 -17.69 -17.12 -4.96
C VAL A 183 -17.82 -18.45 -4.23
N GLU A 184 -18.01 -19.53 -4.98
CA GLU A 184 -18.24 -20.88 -4.48
C GLU A 184 -16.94 -21.69 -4.49
N GLY A 185 -16.73 -22.50 -3.45
CA GLY A 185 -15.69 -23.52 -3.39
C GLY A 185 -16.22 -24.93 -3.64
N ASP A 186 -15.32 -25.85 -4.02
CA ASP A 186 -15.68 -27.28 -4.15
C ASP A 186 -15.90 -27.91 -2.76
N PRO A 187 -17.13 -28.33 -2.40
CA PRO A 187 -17.44 -28.87 -1.08
C PRO A 187 -17.01 -30.34 -0.91
N SER A 188 -16.10 -30.86 -1.74
CA SER A 188 -15.70 -32.28 -1.73
C SER A 188 -14.78 -32.69 -0.57
N SER A 189 -14.36 -31.74 0.25
CA SER A 189 -13.39 -31.94 1.34
C SER A 189 -13.76 -31.13 2.61
N SER A 190 -12.99 -31.26 3.69
CA SER A 190 -13.13 -30.42 4.90
C SER A 190 -12.23 -29.18 4.89
N SER A 191 -11.49 -28.96 3.81
CA SER A 191 -10.62 -27.81 3.56
C SER A 191 -10.88 -27.32 2.14
N ILE A 192 -11.49 -26.15 2.00
CA ILE A 192 -12.00 -25.66 0.73
C ILE A 192 -11.23 -24.43 0.29
N ASP A 193 -10.60 -24.53 -0.87
CA ASP A 193 -9.90 -23.43 -1.50
C ASP A 193 -10.89 -22.65 -2.37
N ILE A 194 -11.04 -21.35 -2.11
CA ILE A 194 -12.00 -20.48 -2.79
C ILE A 194 -11.26 -19.27 -3.37
N ASN A 195 -11.40 -19.06 -4.68
CA ASN A 195 -10.73 -17.97 -5.38
C ASN A 195 -11.58 -16.71 -5.39
N ILE A 196 -11.10 -15.65 -4.74
CA ILE A 196 -11.58 -14.29 -4.99
C ILE A 196 -10.93 -13.81 -6.30
N PRO A 197 -11.71 -13.35 -7.30
CA PRO A 197 -11.17 -12.85 -8.57
C PRO A 197 -10.18 -11.71 -8.34
N GLY A 198 -9.19 -11.59 -9.23
CA GLY A 198 -8.17 -10.56 -9.12
C GLY A 198 -8.75 -9.14 -9.12
N GLN A 199 -8.21 -8.28 -8.26
CA GLN A 199 -8.58 -6.87 -8.17
C GLN A 199 -7.43 -5.97 -8.63
N SER A 200 -7.74 -4.71 -8.90
CA SER A 200 -6.72 -3.72 -9.24
C SER A 200 -5.84 -3.39 -8.02
N ALA A 201 -4.58 -3.05 -8.28
CA ALA A 201 -3.76 -2.29 -7.34
C ALA A 201 -4.53 -1.10 -6.76
N GLY A 202 -4.37 -0.82 -5.47
CA GLY A 202 -5.12 0.24 -4.79
C GLY A 202 -6.37 -0.22 -4.04
N THR A 203 -6.69 -1.52 -4.09
CA THR A 203 -7.99 -2.04 -3.65
C THR A 203 -7.87 -2.75 -2.31
N THR A 204 -8.68 -2.33 -1.33
CA THR A 204 -8.94 -3.13 -0.12
C THR A 204 -10.07 -4.11 -0.40
N VAL A 205 -9.81 -5.39 -0.20
CA VAL A 205 -10.83 -6.45 -0.28
C VAL A 205 -11.22 -6.82 1.13
N ASN A 206 -12.51 -6.75 1.45
CA ASN A 206 -13.06 -7.28 2.71
C ASN A 206 -13.89 -8.52 2.39
N TYR A 207 -13.79 -9.57 3.20
CA TYR A 207 -14.47 -10.83 2.95
C TYR A 207 -14.81 -11.62 4.21
N TYR A 208 -15.77 -12.52 4.10
CA TYR A 208 -16.07 -13.55 5.10
C TYR A 208 -16.51 -14.83 4.41
N ALA A 209 -16.35 -15.96 5.08
CA ALA A 209 -16.81 -17.25 4.57
C ALA A 209 -18.16 -17.62 5.19
N PHE A 210 -18.99 -18.31 4.42
CA PHE A 210 -20.26 -18.84 4.90
C PHE A 210 -20.67 -20.12 4.17
N THR A 211 -21.53 -20.91 4.79
CA THR A 211 -22.11 -22.11 4.19
C THR A 211 -23.56 -21.86 3.83
N SER A 212 -24.03 -22.48 2.76
CA SER A 212 -25.41 -22.38 2.28
C SER A 212 -25.76 -23.56 1.37
N ILE A 213 -26.74 -23.38 0.49
CA ILE A 213 -27.07 -24.28 -0.61
C ILE A 213 -26.59 -23.73 -1.95
N THR A 214 -26.69 -24.53 -3.01
CA THR A 214 -26.38 -24.06 -4.38
C THR A 214 -27.32 -22.95 -4.87
N SER A 215 -26.83 -22.15 -5.83
CA SER A 215 -27.62 -21.15 -6.58
C SER A 215 -28.15 -19.98 -5.74
N ILE A 216 -27.47 -19.63 -4.65
CA ILE A 216 -27.75 -18.41 -3.90
C ILE A 216 -27.38 -17.15 -4.69
N SER A 217 -28.17 -16.09 -4.52
CA SER A 217 -27.88 -14.78 -5.09
C SER A 217 -27.00 -13.94 -4.14
N ASN A 218 -26.24 -12.98 -4.67
CA ASN A 218 -25.47 -12.05 -3.83
C ASN A 218 -26.36 -11.31 -2.81
N SER A 219 -27.59 -10.97 -3.19
CA SER A 219 -28.55 -10.26 -2.33
C SER A 219 -29.14 -11.13 -1.22
N ASP A 220 -29.12 -12.45 -1.37
CA ASP A 220 -29.65 -13.38 -0.38
C ASP A 220 -28.56 -14.04 0.46
N ALA A 221 -27.27 -13.79 0.20
CA ALA A 221 -26.14 -14.43 0.87
C ALA A 221 -26.27 -14.44 2.40
N ASP A 222 -26.52 -13.26 3.00
CA ASP A 222 -26.69 -13.13 4.45
C ASP A 222 -27.91 -13.88 4.98
N LEU A 223 -29.03 -13.84 4.25
CA LEU A 223 -30.26 -14.50 4.65
C LEU A 223 -30.11 -16.03 4.58
N ALA A 224 -29.55 -16.53 3.47
CA ALA A 224 -29.39 -17.95 3.17
C ALA A 224 -28.21 -18.62 3.90
N THR A 225 -27.47 -17.89 4.74
CA THR A 225 -26.32 -18.41 5.49
C THR A 225 -26.73 -19.51 6.49
N ILE A 226 -25.95 -20.57 6.63
CA ILE A 226 -26.14 -21.62 7.64
C ILE A 226 -25.12 -21.44 8.76
N SER A 227 -23.83 -21.50 8.41
CA SER A 227 -22.69 -21.17 9.27
C SER A 227 -21.89 -20.05 8.61
N PHE A 228 -21.26 -19.17 9.40
CA PHE A 228 -20.36 -18.14 8.87
C PHE A 228 -19.17 -17.92 9.82
N ASP A 229 -18.10 -17.39 9.26
CA ASP A 229 -16.98 -16.82 10.00
C ASP A 229 -16.60 -15.49 9.37
N ASN A 230 -16.92 -14.39 10.08
CA ASN A 230 -16.66 -13.02 9.67
C ASN A 230 -15.65 -12.33 10.60
N ASN A 231 -14.69 -13.10 11.12
CA ASN A 231 -13.64 -12.55 11.98
C ASN A 231 -14.20 -11.74 13.17
N SER A 232 -15.19 -12.32 13.86
CA SER A 232 -15.89 -11.68 14.99
C SER A 232 -16.50 -10.30 14.67
N GLY A 233 -17.00 -10.13 13.45
CA GLY A 233 -17.67 -8.91 12.98
C GLY A 233 -16.76 -7.92 12.24
N ASN A 234 -15.44 -8.10 12.23
CA ASN A 234 -14.53 -7.22 11.52
C ASN A 234 -14.41 -7.54 10.03
N ASN A 235 -14.81 -8.75 9.62
CA ASN A 235 -14.42 -9.39 8.37
C ASN A 235 -12.89 -9.61 8.27
N TYR A 236 -12.50 -10.47 7.34
CA TYR A 236 -11.12 -10.59 6.90
C TYR A 236 -10.85 -9.54 5.83
N SER A 237 -9.59 -9.13 5.68
CA SER A 237 -9.24 -8.15 4.67
C SER A 237 -7.79 -8.26 4.24
N TYR A 238 -7.56 -8.05 2.95
CA TYR A 238 -6.23 -7.79 2.40
C TYR A 238 -6.27 -6.57 1.48
N TYR A 239 -5.11 -5.95 1.30
CA TYR A 239 -4.92 -4.84 0.37
C TYR A 239 -4.05 -5.25 -0.80
N ILE A 240 -4.44 -4.84 -2.01
CA ILE A 240 -3.61 -4.97 -3.21
C ILE A 240 -2.74 -3.74 -3.37
N GLU A 241 -1.45 -3.92 -3.15
CA GLU A 241 -0.45 -2.86 -3.13
C GLU A 241 -0.26 -2.22 -4.52
N SER A 242 -0.04 -0.90 -4.53
CA SER A 242 0.07 -0.12 -5.78
C SER A 242 1.46 -0.09 -6.39
N GLY A 243 2.41 -0.82 -5.81
CA GLY A 243 3.79 -0.94 -6.27
C GLY A 243 4.74 -1.21 -5.10
N THR A 244 5.93 -1.68 -5.40
CA THR A 244 6.99 -1.94 -4.42
C THR A 244 8.27 -1.18 -4.76
N VAL A 245 9.11 -0.97 -3.76
CA VAL A 245 10.52 -0.62 -3.94
C VAL A 245 11.38 -1.70 -3.32
N THR A 246 12.45 -2.09 -4.01
CA THR A 246 13.45 -3.01 -3.46
C THR A 246 14.54 -2.21 -2.76
N ILE A 247 14.76 -2.51 -1.49
CA ILE A 247 15.91 -2.04 -0.73
C ILE A 247 16.97 -3.13 -0.82
N SER A 248 18.14 -2.77 -1.34
CA SER A 248 19.25 -3.68 -1.62
C SER A 248 20.54 -3.12 -1.03
N GLY A 249 21.56 -3.97 -0.94
CA GLY A 249 22.88 -3.59 -0.43
C GLY A 249 23.45 -4.73 0.41
N SER A 250 24.76 -4.68 0.67
CA SER A 250 25.45 -5.66 1.52
C SER A 250 26.05 -5.00 2.77
N SER A 251 25.51 -3.84 3.13
CA SER A 251 25.94 -3.06 4.29
C SER A 251 24.85 -2.08 4.68
N ASN A 252 24.89 -1.63 5.93
CA ASN A 252 24.07 -0.53 6.40
C ASN A 252 24.29 0.74 5.56
N HIS A 253 23.24 1.50 5.29
CA HIS A 253 23.30 2.69 4.44
C HIS A 253 22.10 3.61 4.64
N PHE A 254 22.21 4.85 4.18
CA PHE A 254 21.08 5.78 4.14
C PHE A 254 20.21 5.63 2.88
N ARG A 255 18.90 5.82 3.03
CA ARG A 255 17.94 5.93 1.94
C ARG A 255 17.05 7.16 2.13
N MET A 256 16.96 7.99 1.09
CA MET A 256 15.95 9.04 1.03
C MET A 256 14.71 8.49 0.33
N MET A 257 13.63 8.43 1.07
CA MET A 257 12.40 7.78 0.67
C MET A 257 11.22 8.74 0.64
N SER A 258 10.15 8.30 0.02
CA SER A 258 8.84 8.95 0.00
C SER A 258 7.74 7.89 0.03
N SER A 259 6.48 8.32 0.08
CA SER A 259 5.34 7.41 0.03
C SER A 259 4.31 7.90 -0.98
N PRO A 260 3.76 6.99 -1.82
CA PRO A 260 2.61 7.28 -2.67
C PRO A 260 1.30 7.37 -1.88
N VAL A 261 1.27 6.93 -0.62
CA VAL A 261 0.12 7.01 0.28
C VAL A 261 0.46 7.97 1.44
N ALA A 262 -0.40 8.95 1.67
CA ALA A 262 -0.25 9.91 2.77
C ALA A 262 -0.98 9.42 4.03
N GLY A 263 -0.62 9.97 5.18
CA GLY A 263 -1.19 9.61 6.49
C GLY A 263 -0.18 8.90 7.39
N THR A 264 -0.68 8.20 8.38
CA THR A 264 0.10 7.37 9.32
C THR A 264 0.44 6.04 8.65
N VAL A 265 1.54 6.04 7.90
CA VAL A 265 1.96 4.91 7.04
C VAL A 265 3.36 4.40 7.35
N TYR A 266 4.08 5.01 8.29
CA TYR A 266 5.49 4.67 8.54
C TYR A 266 5.67 3.25 9.07
N ASP A 267 4.73 2.74 9.87
CA ASP A 267 4.74 1.35 10.36
C ASP A 267 4.50 0.34 9.23
N ASP A 268 3.72 0.72 8.22
CA ASP A 268 3.40 -0.13 7.07
C ASP A 268 4.54 -0.11 6.04
N ILE A 269 4.94 1.07 5.55
CA ILE A 269 5.98 1.23 4.52
C ILE A 269 7.37 0.75 4.97
N LEU A 270 7.66 0.84 6.28
CA LEU A 270 8.94 0.39 6.85
C LEU A 270 8.84 -0.97 7.52
N GLY A 271 7.70 -1.67 7.42
CA GLY A 271 7.44 -2.90 8.17
C GLY A 271 8.38 -4.08 7.84
N SER A 272 9.06 -4.05 6.68
CA SER A 272 10.07 -5.05 6.31
C SER A 272 11.51 -4.63 6.66
N LEU A 273 11.72 -3.50 7.36
CA LEU A 273 13.03 -3.04 7.82
C LEU A 273 13.10 -3.11 9.35
N TRP A 274 14.31 -3.26 9.89
CA TRP A 274 14.54 -3.06 11.31
C TRP A 274 14.44 -1.58 11.69
N ILE A 275 13.50 -1.25 12.57
CA ILE A 275 13.32 0.12 13.08
C ILE A 275 13.59 0.17 14.59
N GLN A 276 14.43 1.11 15.02
CA GLN A 276 14.86 1.22 16.41
C GLN A 276 14.77 2.65 16.96
N GLY A 277 14.91 2.80 18.29
CA GLY A 277 15.04 4.07 18.97
C GLY A 277 13.77 4.94 19.03
N MET A 278 12.59 4.36 18.79
CA MET A 278 11.30 5.05 18.82
C MET A 278 10.15 4.12 19.22
N THR A 279 9.04 4.68 19.71
CA THR A 279 7.85 3.90 20.07
C THR A 279 7.27 3.21 18.83
N ASN A 280 6.85 1.95 18.98
CA ASN A 280 6.36 1.08 17.92
C ASN A 280 7.39 0.69 16.83
N GLY A 281 8.68 1.01 17.01
CA GLY A 281 9.74 0.30 16.30
C GLY A 281 9.93 -1.13 16.84
N ASP A 282 10.77 -1.93 16.20
CA ASP A 282 11.15 -3.27 16.66
C ASP A 282 11.82 -3.25 18.04
N THR A 283 12.54 -2.16 18.34
CA THR A 283 13.05 -1.87 19.68
C THR A 283 12.98 -0.38 20.00
N GLU A 284 12.60 -0.04 21.22
CA GLU A 284 12.65 1.35 21.71
C GLU A 284 14.08 1.76 22.13
N SER A 285 15.03 0.81 22.15
CA SER A 285 16.44 1.07 22.48
C SER A 285 17.23 1.52 21.24
N GLY A 286 18.43 2.07 21.47
CA GLY A 286 19.33 2.50 20.39
C GLY A 286 19.03 3.92 19.88
N THR A 287 19.72 4.30 18.81
CA THR A 287 19.52 5.59 18.13
C THR A 287 18.43 5.42 17.07
N ALA A 288 17.45 6.33 17.09
CA ALA A 288 16.40 6.39 16.07
C ALA A 288 16.97 6.38 14.66
N ASN A 289 16.39 5.58 13.75
CA ASN A 289 16.88 5.41 12.38
C ASN A 289 15.93 5.93 11.29
N VAL A 290 14.95 6.76 11.66
CA VAL A 290 14.02 7.41 10.72
C VAL A 290 13.92 8.89 11.06
N TRP A 291 14.07 9.76 10.06
CA TRP A 291 14.05 11.21 10.22
C TRP A 291 13.19 11.90 9.17
N THR A 292 12.62 13.03 9.57
CA THR A 292 12.01 14.01 8.68
C THR A 292 12.84 15.28 8.66
N TYR A 293 12.72 16.07 7.59
CA TYR A 293 13.43 17.33 7.46
C TYR A 293 12.45 18.49 7.41
N SER A 294 12.62 19.47 8.30
CA SER A 294 11.72 20.62 8.41
C SER A 294 12.00 21.75 7.40
N GLY A 295 12.99 21.56 6.51
CA GLY A 295 13.59 22.61 5.69
C GLY A 295 14.77 23.31 6.37
N THR A 296 14.94 23.14 7.68
CA THR A 296 16.03 23.76 8.46
C THR A 296 16.72 22.79 9.41
N SER A 297 16.09 21.66 9.74
CA SER A 297 16.63 20.70 10.72
C SER A 297 16.10 19.29 10.48
N TRP A 298 16.95 18.30 10.78
CA TRP A 298 16.57 16.90 10.85
C TRP A 298 15.93 16.59 12.20
N SER A 299 14.79 15.92 12.18
CA SER A 299 14.07 15.48 13.37
C SER A 299 13.80 13.98 13.29
N ALA A 300 14.31 13.24 14.27
CA ALA A 300 14.01 11.81 14.39
C ALA A 300 12.52 11.61 14.69
N LEU A 301 11.92 10.56 14.11
CA LEU A 301 10.58 10.16 14.49
C LEU A 301 10.60 9.62 15.93
N SER A 302 9.56 9.97 16.70
CA SER A 302 9.40 9.48 18.07
C SER A 302 8.43 8.30 18.18
N ASN A 303 7.55 8.12 17.19
CA ASN A 303 6.54 7.05 17.17
C ASN A 303 6.01 6.81 15.74
N LEU A 304 6.16 5.60 15.22
CA LEU A 304 5.78 5.25 13.83
C LEU A 304 4.27 5.41 13.56
N ASN A 305 3.41 5.02 14.49
CA ASN A 305 1.95 5.00 14.30
C ASN A 305 1.29 6.37 14.47
N THR A 306 2.02 7.38 14.99
CA THR A 306 1.48 8.74 15.17
C THR A 306 2.12 9.76 14.23
N ALA A 307 3.30 9.46 13.69
CA ALA A 307 3.92 10.27 12.66
C ALA A 307 3.13 10.15 11.35
N SER A 308 2.95 11.26 10.66
CA SER A 308 2.18 11.31 9.42
C SER A 308 3.04 11.75 8.25
N GLN A 309 3.05 10.94 7.20
CA GLN A 309 3.67 11.22 5.92
C GLN A 309 2.76 12.15 5.11
N THR A 310 3.30 13.27 4.64
CA THR A 310 2.60 14.21 3.77
C THR A 310 2.92 13.88 2.31
N ALA A 311 1.92 13.90 1.42
CA ALA A 311 2.17 13.71 -0.01
C ALA A 311 3.17 14.75 -0.53
N GLY A 312 4.19 14.28 -1.25
CA GLY A 312 5.22 15.13 -1.86
C GLY A 312 6.41 15.44 -0.95
N VAL A 313 6.34 15.12 0.33
CA VAL A 313 7.45 15.31 1.28
C VAL A 313 8.28 14.02 1.36
N GLY A 314 9.60 14.12 1.43
CA GLY A 314 10.45 12.95 1.64
C GLY A 314 10.80 12.73 3.10
N PHE A 315 11.39 11.58 3.40
CA PHE A 315 11.95 11.23 4.70
C PHE A 315 13.26 10.45 4.52
N LEU A 316 14.07 10.38 5.58
CA LEU A 316 15.36 9.68 5.59
C LEU A 316 15.25 8.45 6.48
N VAL A 317 15.78 7.32 6.00
CA VAL A 317 15.91 6.08 6.76
C VAL A 317 17.37 5.66 6.76
N TYR A 318 17.87 5.23 7.90
CA TYR A 318 19.11 4.45 7.96
C TYR A 318 18.72 2.97 8.00
N VAL A 319 19.05 2.29 6.91
CA VAL A 319 18.74 0.88 6.69
C VAL A 319 19.85 0.04 7.31
N PHE A 320 19.44 -0.90 8.16
CA PHE A 320 20.32 -1.98 8.62
C PHE A 320 20.25 -3.14 7.62
N SER A 321 21.40 -3.77 7.32
CA SER A 321 21.44 -4.93 6.45
C SER A 321 20.89 -6.19 7.13
N ASP A 322 21.10 -6.30 8.44
CA ASP A 322 20.43 -7.24 9.35
C ASP A 322 19.07 -6.63 9.76
N ILE A 323 17.96 -7.20 9.30
CA ILE A 323 16.62 -6.66 9.53
C ILE A 323 15.88 -7.36 10.68
N ASP A 324 16.41 -8.46 11.22
CA ASP A 324 15.76 -9.23 12.28
C ASP A 324 16.61 -9.46 13.56
N ASP A 325 17.79 -8.84 13.62
CA ASP A 325 18.75 -8.83 14.73
C ASP A 325 19.27 -10.23 15.09
N ASP A 326 19.49 -11.07 14.07
CA ASP A 326 20.03 -12.43 14.24
C ASP A 326 21.54 -12.55 13.96
N GLY A 327 22.14 -11.50 13.40
CA GLY A 327 23.57 -11.37 13.15
C GLY A 327 24.01 -11.74 11.73
N ASP A 328 23.11 -11.97 10.78
CA ASP A 328 23.41 -12.00 9.35
C ASP A 328 22.68 -10.92 8.51
N ASP A 329 23.01 -10.81 7.21
CA ASP A 329 22.46 -9.77 6.33
C ASP A 329 21.25 -10.31 5.54
N ASP A 330 20.11 -9.62 5.60
CA ASP A 330 18.83 -10.03 5.02
C ASP A 330 18.46 -9.30 3.71
N LEU A 331 19.17 -8.22 3.38
CA LEU A 331 18.89 -7.50 2.14
C LEU A 331 19.20 -8.38 0.91
N PRO A 332 18.36 -8.34 -0.14
CA PRO A 332 17.33 -7.33 -0.40
C PRO A 332 15.95 -7.66 0.16
N VAL A 333 15.19 -6.61 0.50
CA VAL A 333 13.77 -6.68 0.86
C VAL A 333 12.89 -5.82 -0.05
N SER A 334 11.60 -6.16 -0.12
CA SER A 334 10.60 -5.33 -0.80
C SER A 334 9.79 -4.54 0.23
N LEU A 335 9.64 -3.25 -0.03
CA LEU A 335 8.77 -2.36 0.71
C LEU A 335 7.58 -1.97 -0.14
N SER A 336 6.45 -1.79 0.52
CA SER A 336 5.16 -1.45 -0.05
C SER A 336 4.35 -0.70 0.99
N VAL A 337 3.31 0.00 0.54
CA VAL A 337 2.41 0.71 1.45
C VAL A 337 0.96 0.47 1.07
N SER A 338 0.13 0.24 2.07
CA SER A 338 -1.30 0.07 1.96
C SER A 338 -2.06 1.40 2.04
N GLY A 339 -3.26 1.42 1.49
CA GLY A 339 -4.15 2.58 1.53
C GLY A 339 -4.21 3.40 0.24
N THR A 340 -5.07 4.42 0.22
CA THR A 340 -5.39 5.15 -1.01
C THR A 340 -4.19 5.92 -1.56
N VAL A 341 -3.71 5.51 -2.73
CA VAL A 341 -2.65 6.25 -3.44
C VAL A 341 -3.09 7.68 -3.74
N ASN A 342 -2.16 8.61 -3.58
CA ASN A 342 -2.41 9.99 -3.89
C ASN A 342 -2.69 10.15 -5.40
N SER A 343 -3.79 10.83 -5.69
CA SER A 343 -4.30 11.11 -7.03
C SER A 343 -4.49 12.61 -7.27
N SER A 344 -3.94 13.45 -6.39
CA SER A 344 -3.97 14.91 -6.47
C SER A 344 -2.57 15.49 -6.53
N SER A 345 -2.46 16.76 -6.90
CA SER A 345 -1.21 17.50 -6.93
C SER A 345 -0.64 17.68 -5.52
N ALA A 346 0.68 17.71 -5.40
CA ALA A 346 1.39 17.95 -4.13
C ALA A 346 2.27 19.19 -4.24
N THR A 347 2.27 20.06 -3.22
CA THR A 347 3.11 21.26 -3.17
C THR A 347 4.12 21.13 -2.02
N VAL A 348 5.37 21.47 -2.29
CA VAL A 348 6.49 21.32 -1.36
C VAL A 348 7.27 22.63 -1.26
N PRO A 349 7.67 23.07 -0.05
CA PRO A 349 7.47 22.40 1.23
C PRO A 349 6.05 22.62 1.77
N SER A 350 5.54 21.62 2.51
CA SER A 350 4.26 21.76 3.22
C SER A 350 4.31 22.82 4.34
N SER A 351 5.51 23.20 4.77
CA SER A 351 5.77 24.20 5.81
C SER A 351 5.69 25.66 5.32
N GLY A 352 5.55 25.90 4.02
CA GLY A 352 5.46 27.25 3.45
C GLY A 352 6.33 27.42 2.21
N SER A 353 7.59 27.79 2.39
CA SER A 353 8.54 27.97 1.30
C SER A 353 9.96 27.56 1.67
N VAL A 354 10.76 27.24 0.66
CA VAL A 354 12.22 27.12 0.78
C VAL A 354 12.82 28.52 0.68
N ASP A 355 13.63 28.88 1.67
CA ASP A 355 14.33 30.17 1.70
C ASP A 355 15.53 30.18 0.74
N ASP A 356 16.09 31.36 0.48
CA ASP A 356 17.28 31.52 -0.37
C ASP A 356 18.47 30.71 0.16
N GLY A 357 19.09 29.89 -0.70
CA GLY A 357 20.24 29.09 -0.31
C GLY A 357 19.92 27.84 0.50
N GLU A 358 18.70 27.72 1.04
CA GLU A 358 18.27 26.59 1.86
C GLU A 358 17.75 25.43 1.01
N TYR A 359 17.73 24.24 1.61
CA TYR A 359 17.31 23.00 0.97
C TYR A 359 15.96 22.53 1.51
N ALA A 360 15.27 21.68 0.76
CA ALA A 360 14.11 20.95 1.23
C ALA A 360 14.12 19.50 0.75
N LEU A 361 13.55 18.62 1.57
CA LEU A 361 13.36 17.20 1.25
C LEU A 361 11.97 16.97 0.70
N ALA A 362 11.90 16.84 -0.62
CA ALA A 362 10.71 16.45 -1.34
C ALA A 362 10.72 14.93 -1.59
N GLY A 363 9.62 14.42 -2.14
CA GLY A 363 9.45 13.02 -2.45
C GLY A 363 8.42 12.82 -3.55
N ASN A 364 8.55 11.74 -4.31
CA ASN A 364 7.56 11.39 -5.30
C ASN A 364 6.20 11.07 -4.61
N PRO A 365 5.14 11.84 -4.85
CA PRO A 365 3.85 11.63 -4.20
C PRO A 365 3.03 10.51 -4.85
N TYR A 366 3.54 9.82 -5.87
CA TYR A 366 2.77 8.89 -6.69
C TYR A 366 3.40 7.50 -6.74
N ALA A 367 2.55 6.49 -6.97
CA ALA A 367 2.99 5.12 -7.26
C ALA A 367 3.51 4.96 -8.71
N GLN A 368 3.93 6.06 -9.34
CA GLN A 368 4.47 6.11 -10.69
C GLN A 368 5.64 7.10 -10.74
N THR A 369 6.63 6.83 -11.59
CA THR A 369 7.76 7.73 -11.83
C THR A 369 7.27 9.11 -12.25
N ILE A 370 7.87 10.16 -11.69
CA ILE A 370 7.66 11.55 -12.14
C ILE A 370 8.86 12.03 -12.95
N ASP A 371 8.60 12.95 -13.87
CA ASP A 371 9.62 13.63 -14.65
C ASP A 371 9.91 15.00 -14.03
N TRP A 372 11.13 15.22 -13.54
CA TRP A 372 11.52 16.49 -12.95
C TRP A 372 11.41 17.66 -13.92
N ASP A 373 11.57 17.43 -15.23
CA ASP A 373 11.51 18.50 -16.22
C ASP A 373 10.09 19.07 -16.34
N ASP A 374 9.06 18.27 -16.05
CA ASP A 374 7.65 18.67 -16.06
C ASP A 374 7.20 19.34 -14.74
N VAL A 375 7.88 19.08 -13.62
CA VAL A 375 7.54 19.64 -12.31
C VAL A 375 7.54 21.17 -12.34
N THR A 376 6.47 21.79 -11.86
CA THR A 376 6.37 23.24 -11.77
C THR A 376 7.25 23.78 -10.64
N LYS A 377 8.13 24.74 -10.95
CA LYS A 377 9.12 25.32 -10.03
C LYS A 377 8.89 26.83 -9.90
N SER A 378 8.95 27.35 -8.68
CA SER A 378 8.90 28.80 -8.40
C SER A 378 9.96 29.13 -7.35
N ASN A 379 10.94 29.98 -7.71
CA ASN A 379 12.05 30.35 -6.82
C ASN A 379 12.84 29.13 -6.30
N ILE A 380 12.99 28.10 -7.14
CA ILE A 380 13.75 26.88 -6.89
C ILE A 380 14.76 26.73 -8.03
N THR A 381 15.93 26.16 -7.75
CA THR A 381 16.92 25.83 -8.78
C THR A 381 16.34 24.85 -9.80
N SER A 382 16.83 24.89 -11.03
CA SER A 382 16.51 23.85 -12.03
C SER A 382 17.09 22.49 -11.65
N THR A 383 18.04 22.45 -10.71
CA THR A 383 18.70 21.24 -10.22
C THR A 383 17.89 20.49 -9.17
N VAL A 384 17.82 19.17 -9.32
CA VAL A 384 17.36 18.20 -8.31
C VAL A 384 18.48 17.24 -7.93
N TYR A 385 18.50 16.80 -6.67
CA TYR A 385 19.43 15.79 -6.17
C TYR A 385 18.70 14.58 -5.63
N VAL A 386 19.21 13.39 -5.94
CA VAL A 386 18.74 12.11 -5.41
C VAL A 386 19.90 11.42 -4.72
N TYR A 387 19.66 10.81 -3.56
CA TYR A 387 20.66 9.99 -2.91
C TYR A 387 20.61 8.57 -3.48
N ASP A 388 21.72 8.11 -4.05
CA ASP A 388 21.87 6.79 -4.66
C ASP A 388 22.83 5.95 -3.80
N ASP A 389 22.29 4.93 -3.14
CA ASP A 389 23.04 3.97 -2.33
C ASP A 389 23.93 3.05 -3.17
N ALA A 390 23.60 2.87 -4.45
CA ALA A 390 24.33 2.03 -5.39
C ALA A 390 25.30 2.83 -6.29
N LYS A 391 25.50 4.13 -6.01
CA LYS A 391 26.41 4.98 -6.80
C LYS A 391 27.83 4.39 -6.84
N SER A 392 28.42 4.37 -8.04
CA SER A 392 29.81 3.95 -8.21
C SER A 392 30.76 4.86 -7.42
N GLY A 393 31.73 4.27 -6.72
CA GLY A 393 32.62 5.00 -5.81
C GLY A 393 32.04 5.27 -4.43
N GLY A 394 30.92 4.62 -4.08
CA GLY A 394 30.25 4.69 -2.79
C GLY A 394 28.98 5.53 -2.83
N ALA A 395 28.04 5.21 -1.94
CA ALA A 395 26.76 5.89 -1.81
C ALA A 395 26.91 7.42 -1.79
N GLY A 396 26.05 8.12 -2.51
CA GLY A 396 26.18 9.55 -2.69
C GLY A 396 25.12 10.20 -3.57
N TRP A 397 25.27 11.49 -3.75
CA TRP A 397 24.34 12.30 -4.54
C TRP A 397 24.54 12.12 -6.03
N ILE A 398 23.44 11.94 -6.75
CA ILE A 398 23.32 12.13 -8.20
C ILE A 398 22.41 13.35 -8.44
N ASP A 399 22.68 14.09 -9.50
CA ASP A 399 21.95 15.32 -9.82
C ASP A 399 21.41 15.34 -11.26
N TRP A 400 20.44 16.21 -11.49
CA TRP A 400 19.96 16.57 -12.83
C TRP A 400 19.58 18.04 -12.84
N ASN A 401 20.13 18.81 -13.77
CA ASN A 401 19.86 20.25 -13.89
C ASN A 401 18.87 20.64 -14.99
N GLY A 402 18.16 19.67 -15.56
CA GLY A 402 17.35 19.85 -16.77
C GLY A 402 18.10 19.56 -18.07
N SER A 403 19.39 19.21 -17.99
CA SER A 403 20.22 18.99 -19.17
C SER A 403 21.30 17.91 -18.97
N SER A 404 22.03 17.97 -17.85
CA SER A 404 23.18 17.14 -17.54
C SER A 404 23.13 16.71 -16.08
N GLY A 405 23.92 15.68 -15.77
CA GLY A 405 24.00 15.10 -14.44
C GLY A 405 23.94 13.57 -14.49
N ASP A 406 24.16 12.95 -13.33
CA ASP A 406 24.12 11.49 -13.17
C ASP A 406 22.67 10.94 -13.07
N LEU A 407 21.69 11.77 -12.68
CA LEU A 407 20.28 11.36 -12.62
C LEU A 407 19.67 11.36 -14.03
N SER A 408 19.40 10.16 -14.53
CA SER A 408 19.00 9.94 -15.92
C SER A 408 17.66 10.60 -16.26
N ASN A 409 17.71 11.63 -17.12
CA ASN A 409 16.56 12.38 -17.63
C ASN A 409 15.64 12.93 -16.52
N GLY A 410 16.19 13.26 -15.34
CA GLY A 410 15.37 13.81 -14.24
C GLY A 410 14.28 12.89 -13.72
N LEU A 411 14.35 11.58 -13.98
CA LEU A 411 13.30 10.63 -13.58
C LEU A 411 13.41 10.25 -12.11
N ILE A 412 12.33 10.44 -11.36
CA ILE A 412 12.27 10.16 -9.92
C ILE A 412 11.24 9.05 -9.69
N ALA A 413 11.73 7.88 -9.27
CA ALA A 413 10.92 6.68 -9.11
C ALA A 413 9.90 6.78 -7.95
N PRO A 414 8.87 5.92 -7.91
CA PRO A 414 8.04 5.77 -6.71
C PRO A 414 8.90 5.47 -5.48
N TYR A 415 8.45 5.90 -4.31
CA TYR A 415 9.15 5.74 -3.03
C TYR A 415 10.50 6.47 -2.91
N GLN A 416 10.90 7.27 -3.90
CA GLN A 416 12.16 8.00 -3.89
C GLN A 416 11.98 9.41 -3.29
N GLY A 417 12.85 9.77 -2.34
CA GLY A 417 13.02 11.13 -1.84
C GLY A 417 14.05 11.89 -2.67
N PHE A 418 13.93 13.22 -2.74
CA PHE A 418 14.86 14.08 -3.47
C PHE A 418 14.99 15.45 -2.81
N ILE A 419 16.12 16.11 -3.06
CA ILE A 419 16.45 17.42 -2.50
C ILE A 419 16.31 18.50 -3.57
N ILE A 420 15.73 19.63 -3.15
CA ILE A 420 15.61 20.86 -3.93
C ILE A 420 16.24 22.03 -3.17
N LYS A 421 16.62 23.10 -3.87
CA LYS A 421 17.24 24.30 -3.28
C LYS A 421 16.49 25.58 -3.68
N GLY A 422 16.30 26.49 -2.73
CA GLY A 422 15.71 27.81 -2.98
C GLY A 422 16.68 28.78 -3.64
N THR A 423 16.15 29.66 -4.51
CA THR A 423 16.90 30.73 -5.20
C THR A 423 16.49 32.14 -4.77
N GLY A 424 15.76 32.24 -3.65
CA GLY A 424 15.29 33.48 -3.03
C GLY A 424 13.87 33.87 -3.38
N GLY A 425 13.19 34.55 -2.45
CA GLY A 425 11.73 34.70 -2.46
C GLY A 425 11.04 33.51 -1.79
N SER A 426 9.80 33.20 -2.18
CA SER A 426 9.08 32.02 -1.65
C SER A 426 9.28 30.83 -2.59
N GLY A 427 10.28 29.99 -2.27
CA GLY A 427 10.61 28.75 -2.99
C GLY A 427 9.56 27.66 -2.84
N THR A 428 9.00 27.17 -3.95
CA THR A 428 8.06 26.03 -3.95
C THR A 428 8.19 25.21 -5.23
N ILE A 429 7.90 23.92 -5.12
CA ILE A 429 7.55 23.08 -6.27
C ILE A 429 6.09 22.62 -6.18
N THR A 430 5.48 22.40 -7.33
CA THR A 430 4.18 21.72 -7.44
C THR A 430 4.34 20.53 -8.37
N ILE A 431 4.11 19.34 -7.83
CA ILE A 431 4.12 18.06 -8.52
C ILE A 431 2.67 17.76 -8.89
N GLU A 432 2.33 17.96 -10.15
CA GLU A 432 1.00 17.74 -10.71
C GLU A 432 0.81 16.28 -11.11
N THR A 433 -0.45 15.84 -11.21
CA THR A 433 -0.74 14.48 -11.70
C THR A 433 -0.28 14.26 -13.14
N ALA A 434 -0.11 15.35 -13.90
CA ALA A 434 0.37 15.34 -15.27
C ALA A 434 1.88 15.10 -15.38
N ASP A 435 2.65 15.32 -14.30
CA ASP A 435 4.10 15.15 -14.26
C ASP A 435 4.51 13.67 -14.15
N LYS A 436 3.52 12.76 -14.08
CA LYS A 436 3.74 11.32 -14.12
C LYS A 436 4.28 10.93 -15.48
N SER A 437 5.50 10.41 -15.47
CA SER A 437 6.18 9.99 -16.68
C SER A 437 5.47 8.80 -17.32
N SER A 438 5.18 8.91 -18.62
CA SER A 438 4.42 7.89 -19.37
C SER A 438 5.25 6.68 -19.83
N SER A 439 6.55 6.65 -19.52
CA SER A 439 7.49 5.68 -20.10
C SER A 439 8.27 4.88 -19.05
N SER A 440 8.12 3.55 -19.13
CA SER A 440 9.15 2.58 -18.74
C SER A 440 10.19 2.34 -19.87
N GLY A 441 10.18 3.15 -20.95
CA GLY A 441 11.06 3.00 -22.11
C GLY A 441 11.40 4.32 -22.83
N THR A 442 12.64 4.39 -23.33
CA THR A 442 13.38 5.42 -24.08
C THR A 442 12.68 6.77 -24.34
N PHE A 443 13.21 7.81 -23.67
CA PHE A 443 12.82 9.21 -23.86
C PHE A 443 13.55 9.84 -25.05
N TYR A 444 12.79 10.63 -25.81
CA TYR A 444 13.36 11.54 -26.82
C TYR A 444 13.60 12.89 -26.14
N LYS A 445 14.87 13.30 -26.06
CA LYS A 445 15.27 14.65 -25.65
C LYS A 445 14.55 15.68 -26.53
N THR A 446 13.77 16.58 -25.94
CA THR A 446 13.14 17.68 -26.69
C THR A 446 14.06 18.91 -26.82
N ALA A 447 15.14 19.00 -26.03
CA ALA A 447 16.13 20.08 -26.12
C ALA A 447 17.50 19.58 -26.60
N GLN A 448 18.16 20.36 -27.46
CA GLN A 448 19.60 20.21 -27.69
C GLN A 448 20.31 20.41 -26.35
N THR A 449 20.86 19.32 -25.83
CA THR A 449 21.66 19.33 -24.61
C THR A 449 23.11 19.47 -25.02
N TYR A 450 23.66 20.66 -24.81
CA TYR A 450 25.09 20.84 -24.94
C TYR A 450 25.75 20.55 -23.59
N SER A 451 26.78 19.71 -23.60
CA SER A 451 27.48 19.32 -22.38
C SER A 451 28.92 18.91 -22.66
N ALA A 452 29.75 19.04 -21.62
CA ALA A 452 31.04 18.38 -21.49
C ALA A 452 30.98 17.46 -20.28
N THR A 453 31.39 16.21 -20.44
CA THR A 453 31.50 15.25 -19.34
C THR A 453 32.96 15.09 -18.97
N PHE A 454 33.27 15.16 -17.69
CA PHE A 454 34.58 14.85 -17.14
C PHE A 454 34.47 13.64 -16.25
N THR A 455 35.32 12.65 -16.47
CA THR A 455 35.36 11.43 -15.67
C THR A 455 36.71 11.30 -15.02
N VAL A 456 36.72 11.34 -13.69
CA VAL A 456 37.86 10.96 -12.86
C VAL A 456 37.76 9.46 -12.61
N SER A 457 38.86 8.74 -12.78
CA SER A 457 38.92 7.31 -12.49
C SER A 457 40.23 6.93 -11.83
N SER A 458 40.17 6.05 -10.84
CA SER A 458 41.29 5.25 -10.35
C SER A 458 41.05 3.77 -10.64
N GLU A 459 41.83 2.87 -10.03
CA GLU A 459 41.65 1.42 -10.20
C GLU A 459 40.30 0.93 -9.68
N THR A 460 39.76 1.57 -8.64
CA THR A 460 38.57 1.07 -7.90
C THR A 460 37.38 2.02 -7.94
N ASN A 461 37.60 3.30 -8.24
CA ASN A 461 36.58 4.33 -8.15
C ASN A 461 36.49 5.14 -9.45
N SER A 462 35.30 5.63 -9.77
CA SER A 462 35.11 6.60 -10.83
C SER A 462 34.01 7.59 -10.47
N GLN A 463 34.15 8.82 -10.93
CA GLN A 463 33.17 9.87 -10.71
C GLN A 463 33.11 10.84 -11.88
N ASN A 464 31.90 11.27 -12.22
CA ASN A 464 31.66 12.32 -13.19
C ASN A 464 31.45 13.69 -12.54
N PHE A 465 31.78 14.73 -13.32
CA PHE A 465 31.29 16.09 -13.16
C PHE A 465 31.15 16.72 -14.55
N TYR A 466 30.38 17.80 -14.65
CA TYR A 466 29.86 18.26 -15.94
C TYR A 466 30.04 19.76 -16.15
N PHE A 467 30.23 20.15 -17.41
CA PHE A 467 29.71 21.43 -17.88
C PHE A 467 28.41 21.20 -18.64
N SER A 468 27.40 22.01 -18.38
CA SER A 468 26.20 22.14 -19.22
C SER A 468 26.20 23.50 -19.91
N PHE A 469 25.50 23.63 -21.03
CA PHE A 469 25.39 24.92 -21.72
C PHE A 469 23.96 25.20 -22.18
N ASN A 470 23.45 26.38 -21.82
CA ASN A 470 22.14 26.86 -22.26
C ASN A 470 22.08 28.41 -22.30
N GLU A 471 20.97 28.97 -22.78
CA GLU A 471 20.78 30.43 -22.92
C GLU A 471 20.77 31.18 -21.57
N GLY A 472 20.48 30.48 -20.48
CA GLY A 472 20.49 31.03 -19.12
C GLY A 472 21.81 30.83 -18.38
N GLY A 473 22.86 30.33 -19.05
CA GLY A 473 24.16 30.07 -18.47
C GLY A 473 24.97 31.33 -18.15
N ASP A 474 25.68 31.32 -17.03
CA ASP A 474 26.63 32.36 -16.61
C ASP A 474 28.01 31.75 -16.30
N VAL A 475 29.04 32.58 -16.19
CA VAL A 475 30.36 32.14 -15.70
C VAL A 475 30.39 32.11 -14.17
N GLY A 476 29.64 33.00 -13.54
CA GLY A 476 29.33 32.94 -12.12
C GLY A 476 28.20 31.96 -11.83
N MET A 477 27.70 31.98 -10.60
CA MET A 477 26.61 31.10 -10.20
C MET A 477 25.29 31.44 -10.92
N ASP A 478 24.59 30.41 -11.39
CA ASP A 478 23.25 30.49 -11.95
C ASP A 478 22.27 29.45 -11.35
N ILE A 479 21.02 29.44 -11.83
CA ILE A 479 19.96 28.55 -11.29
C ILE A 479 20.03 27.11 -11.82
N TYR A 480 20.88 26.84 -12.80
CA TYR A 480 21.12 25.55 -13.43
C TYR A 480 22.40 24.88 -12.92
N ASP A 481 23.18 25.56 -12.09
CA ASP A 481 24.30 24.95 -11.39
C ASP A 481 23.84 23.87 -10.40
N ALA A 482 24.62 22.79 -10.34
CA ALA A 482 24.48 21.75 -9.35
C ALA A 482 25.66 21.81 -8.36
N HIS A 483 25.35 22.06 -7.09
CA HIS A 483 26.32 22.03 -6.01
C HIS A 483 26.89 20.63 -5.80
N LYS A 484 28.19 20.57 -5.50
CA LYS A 484 28.82 19.35 -5.01
C LYS A 484 28.43 19.14 -3.54
N LEU A 485 27.41 18.33 -3.31
CA LEU A 485 26.93 18.02 -1.97
C LEU A 485 27.84 17.02 -1.24
N PHE A 486 27.99 17.19 0.07
CA PHE A 486 28.63 16.21 0.94
C PHE A 486 27.77 14.93 1.01
N PRO A 487 28.37 13.73 0.89
CA PRO A 487 27.63 12.48 1.04
C PRO A 487 27.15 12.29 2.48
N LEU A 488 26.08 11.50 2.66
CA LEU A 488 25.61 11.11 3.99
C LEU A 488 26.55 10.07 4.61
N ASP A 489 27.04 9.14 3.78
CA ASP A 489 27.99 8.12 4.18
C ASP A 489 29.44 8.60 4.02
N ILE A 490 30.20 8.54 5.11
CA ILE A 490 31.62 8.90 5.10
C ILE A 490 32.47 7.69 4.69
N THR A 491 32.61 7.50 3.38
CA THR A 491 33.40 6.40 2.79
C THR A 491 34.47 6.93 1.83
N PRO A 492 35.63 6.26 1.71
CA PRO A 492 36.67 6.66 0.76
C PRO A 492 36.12 6.79 -0.65
N ARG A 493 36.53 7.83 -1.39
CA ARG A 493 35.96 8.18 -2.71
C ARG A 493 36.82 9.16 -3.49
N LEU A 494 36.62 9.20 -4.80
CA LEU A 494 37.14 10.26 -5.67
C LEU A 494 36.14 11.41 -5.78
N VAL A 495 36.65 12.63 -5.89
CA VAL A 495 35.86 13.85 -6.00
C VAL A 495 36.47 14.78 -7.05
N GLY A 496 35.85 14.85 -8.23
CA GLY A 496 36.03 15.90 -9.22
C GLY A 496 34.94 16.97 -9.08
N MET A 497 35.34 18.23 -9.22
CA MET A 497 34.43 19.38 -9.17
C MET A 497 34.98 20.57 -9.96
N THR A 498 34.10 21.52 -10.24
CA THR A 498 34.47 22.84 -10.77
C THR A 498 34.00 23.92 -9.79
N PHE A 499 34.43 25.16 -9.99
CA PHE A 499 34.07 26.26 -9.10
C PHE A 499 33.43 27.44 -9.82
N ALA A 500 32.42 28.03 -9.18
CA ALA A 500 31.84 29.33 -9.55
C ALA A 500 31.52 30.11 -8.26
N ASP A 501 31.95 31.37 -8.19
CA ASP A 501 31.77 32.27 -7.02
C ASP A 501 32.11 31.63 -5.66
N GLY A 502 33.15 30.80 -5.62
CA GLY A 502 33.61 30.10 -4.40
C GLY A 502 32.79 28.87 -4.00
N SER A 503 31.80 28.46 -4.80
CA SER A 503 31.04 27.23 -4.62
C SER A 503 31.61 26.08 -5.44
N ALA A 504 31.68 24.89 -4.85
CA ALA A 504 32.03 23.66 -5.56
C ALA A 504 30.79 23.08 -6.27
N LEU A 505 30.96 22.69 -7.54
CA LEU A 505 29.90 22.25 -8.43
C LEU A 505 30.16 20.86 -9.01
N SER A 506 29.13 20.01 -9.01
CA SER A 506 29.10 18.75 -9.78
C SER A 506 28.71 18.98 -11.23
N THR A 507 27.86 19.96 -11.49
CA THR A 507 27.48 20.44 -12.83
C THR A 507 27.56 21.95 -12.83
N ASN A 508 28.41 22.53 -13.67
CA ASN A 508 28.55 23.97 -13.85
C ASN A 508 27.93 24.37 -15.19
N ASN A 509 26.93 25.24 -15.15
CA ASN A 509 26.15 25.64 -16.31
C ASN A 509 26.69 26.95 -16.90
N LEU A 510 27.17 26.86 -18.13
CA LEU A 510 27.92 27.93 -18.79
C LEU A 510 27.13 28.53 -19.96
N PRO A 511 27.44 29.78 -20.37
CA PRO A 511 26.80 30.40 -21.53
C PRO A 511 27.15 29.65 -22.83
N LEU A 512 26.23 29.69 -23.79
CA LEU A 512 26.44 29.13 -25.14
C LEU A 512 27.56 29.83 -25.92
N GLU A 513 27.91 31.07 -25.56
CA GLU A 513 28.88 31.89 -26.25
C GLU A 513 29.73 32.66 -25.23
N PHE A 514 31.04 32.73 -25.47
CA PHE A 514 31.99 33.48 -24.62
C PHE A 514 32.53 34.71 -25.36
N SER A 515 32.64 35.84 -24.67
CA SER A 515 33.22 37.07 -25.24
C SER A 515 34.76 37.07 -25.29
N GLY A 516 35.42 35.99 -24.86
CA GLY A 516 36.87 35.87 -24.78
C GLY A 516 37.31 34.57 -24.11
N THR A 517 38.57 34.50 -23.70
CA THR A 517 39.10 33.40 -22.88
C THR A 517 38.56 33.52 -21.46
N THR A 518 37.91 32.46 -20.98
CA THR A 518 37.46 32.32 -19.60
C THR A 518 38.24 31.19 -18.95
N GLU A 519 38.67 31.40 -17.71
CA GLU A 519 39.33 30.40 -16.88
C GLU A 519 38.29 29.88 -15.87
N ILE A 520 38.17 28.57 -15.75
CA ILE A 520 37.29 27.90 -14.81
C ILE A 520 38.15 26.95 -13.99
N ASP A 521 38.16 27.17 -12.68
CA ASP A 521 38.88 26.32 -11.76
C ASP A 521 38.22 24.96 -11.66
N MET A 522 39.04 23.92 -11.61
CA MET A 522 38.63 22.55 -11.39
C MET A 522 39.58 21.86 -10.41
N ASP A 523 39.05 20.96 -9.60
CA ASP A 523 39.83 20.20 -8.63
C ASP A 523 39.43 18.73 -8.63
N VAL A 524 40.41 17.87 -8.34
CA VAL A 524 40.27 16.43 -8.26
C VAL A 524 40.96 15.95 -7.00
N MET A 525 40.17 15.38 -6.09
CA MET A 525 40.65 14.85 -4.81
C MET A 525 40.39 13.36 -4.70
N SER A 526 41.34 12.63 -4.11
CA SER A 526 41.10 11.32 -3.52
C SER A 526 40.93 11.50 -2.01
N LEU A 527 39.80 11.03 -1.49
CA LEU A 527 39.45 11.12 -0.08
C LEU A 527 39.49 9.74 0.57
N ASN A 528 40.19 9.63 1.68
CA ASN A 528 40.12 8.50 2.60
C ASN A 528 39.42 8.92 3.90
N VAL A 529 39.14 7.95 4.76
CA VAL A 529 38.43 8.19 6.03
C VAL A 529 39.32 7.78 7.19
N SER A 530 39.59 8.74 8.05
CA SER A 530 40.37 8.57 9.28
C SER A 530 39.60 9.20 10.43
N GLU A 531 39.39 8.46 11.52
CA GLU A 531 38.64 8.91 12.70
C GLU A 531 37.24 9.51 12.39
N GLY A 532 36.59 9.06 11.31
CA GLY A 532 35.28 9.56 10.91
C GLY A 532 35.31 10.96 10.27
N VAL A 533 36.45 11.37 9.72
CA VAL A 533 36.61 12.60 8.93
C VAL A 533 37.29 12.28 7.59
N PHE A 534 36.97 13.05 6.55
CA PHE A 534 37.64 12.96 5.27
C PHE A 534 39.04 13.54 5.34
N GLU A 535 40.02 12.78 4.84
CA GLU A 535 41.38 13.23 4.66
C GLU A 535 41.80 13.04 3.20
N THR A 536 42.44 14.05 2.61
CA THR A 536 42.97 13.94 1.25
C THR A 536 44.15 12.98 1.22
N THR A 537 44.15 12.06 0.26
CA THR A 537 45.25 11.10 0.06
C THR A 537 45.85 11.22 -1.33
N VAL A 538 47.10 10.78 -1.46
CA VAL A 538 47.79 10.71 -2.75
C VAL A 538 47.41 9.41 -3.43
N GLU A 539 46.78 9.51 -4.60
CA GLU A 539 46.37 8.39 -5.45
C GLU A 539 46.62 8.76 -6.92
N ASP A 540 47.07 7.80 -7.72
CA ASP A 540 47.18 7.99 -9.17
C ASP A 540 45.78 7.98 -9.78
N VAL A 541 45.34 9.13 -10.29
CA VAL A 541 44.03 9.32 -10.92
C VAL A 541 44.18 9.67 -12.39
N THR A 542 43.25 9.19 -13.20
CA THR A 542 43.13 9.56 -14.61
C THR A 542 41.91 10.45 -14.78
N LEU A 543 42.10 11.63 -15.36
CA LEU A 543 41.01 12.49 -15.82
C LEU A 543 40.82 12.27 -17.32
N THR A 544 39.60 11.94 -17.72
CA THR A 544 39.17 11.88 -19.12
C THR A 544 38.01 12.83 -19.35
N TRP A 545 37.81 13.25 -20.60
CA TRP A 545 36.74 14.18 -20.97
C TRP A 545 36.08 13.80 -22.29
N ASP A 546 34.77 14.00 -22.35
CA ASP A 546 33.97 13.92 -23.57
C ASP A 546 33.42 15.32 -23.91
N LEU A 547 33.90 15.86 -25.02
CA LEU A 547 33.49 17.17 -25.56
C LEU A 547 32.65 17.03 -26.83
N SER A 548 32.15 15.83 -27.14
CA SER A 548 31.40 15.57 -28.38
C SER A 548 30.09 16.37 -28.47
N SER A 549 29.56 16.81 -27.33
CA SER A 549 28.29 17.51 -27.20
C SER A 549 28.46 18.97 -26.79
N VAL A 550 29.65 19.58 -26.89
CA VAL A 550 29.82 21.02 -26.59
C VAL A 550 29.31 21.90 -27.74
N PRO A 551 28.97 23.18 -27.48
CA PRO A 551 28.59 24.10 -28.55
C PRO A 551 29.70 24.26 -29.60
N SER A 552 29.30 24.43 -30.86
CA SER A 552 30.25 24.58 -31.96
C SER A 552 31.07 25.86 -31.82
N GLY A 553 32.39 25.78 -32.05
CA GLY A 553 33.27 26.95 -32.05
C GLY A 553 34.03 27.18 -30.73
N MET A 554 33.73 26.39 -29.68
CA MET A 554 34.51 26.41 -28.45
C MET A 554 35.83 25.64 -28.58
N SER A 555 36.86 26.13 -27.89
CA SER A 555 38.17 25.47 -27.76
C SER A 555 38.52 25.36 -26.29
N PHE A 556 38.92 24.17 -25.86
CA PHE A 556 39.27 23.87 -24.48
C PHE A 556 40.78 23.70 -24.35
N VAL A 557 41.35 24.29 -23.29
CA VAL A 557 42.75 24.11 -22.90
C VAL A 557 42.75 23.68 -21.45
N PHE A 558 43.28 22.50 -21.18
CA PHE A 558 43.45 21.98 -19.82
C PHE A 558 44.88 22.21 -19.38
N THR A 559 45.05 22.84 -18.24
CA THR A 559 46.37 23.08 -17.63
C THR A 559 46.41 22.38 -16.29
N ASN A 560 47.33 21.44 -16.15
CA ASN A 560 47.63 20.85 -14.85
C ASN A 560 48.60 21.80 -14.12
N ASN A 561 48.16 22.36 -12.99
CA ASN A 561 48.96 23.29 -12.21
C ASN A 561 49.91 22.58 -11.21
N GLU A 562 49.83 21.26 -11.08
CA GLU A 562 50.62 20.44 -10.14
C GLU A 562 51.84 19.74 -10.77
N THR A 563 51.99 19.78 -12.10
CA THR A 563 53.13 19.20 -12.85
C THR A 563 53.66 20.17 -13.87
#